data_AF-A0A7D5E865-F1
#
_entry.id   AF-A0A7D5E865-F1
#
_cell.length_a   1.000
_cell.length_b   1.000
_cell.length_c   1.000
_cell.angle_alpha   90.00
_cell.angle_beta   90.00
_cell.angle_gamma   90.00
#
_symmetry.space_group_name_H-M   'P 1'
#
loop_
_entity.id
_entity.type
_entity.pdbx_description
1 polymer ?
#
loop_
_entity_poly.entity_id
_entity_poly.type
_entity_poly.pdbx_seq_one_letter_code
_entity_poly.pdbx_strand_id
1 'polypeptide(L)'
;MIKISLLMVFLFFVMLSVALLYVTFVPEYVADLEGPEGYDLSYEDEKHRYRSFSSNGEEIYYTGINESGDLIDTSGDAHWIYMYGGGCVNCHGTDGRGGVPIMMGNIMSPDIRYSTLSSGEHHMNHVPYDEETLKIAITEGIDSEGIPLDMNMPRWEMTDKDLDNLIGYLKDL
;
A
#
# COMPACT_ATOMS: atom_id res chain seq x y z
N MET A 1 46.73 51.28 -6.01
CA MET A 1 47.68 50.21 -5.60
C MET A 1 46.98 49.34 -4.56
N ILE A 2 46.41 48.22 -4.98
CA ILE A 2 45.60 47.34 -4.11
C ILE A 2 46.57 46.45 -3.32
N LYS A 3 46.69 46.67 -2.01
CA LYS A 3 47.38 45.74 -1.10
C LYS A 3 46.44 44.56 -0.84
N ILE A 4 46.46 43.56 -1.73
CA ILE A 4 45.77 42.30 -1.47
C ILE A 4 46.53 41.61 -0.33
N SER A 5 45.88 41.47 0.82
CA SER A 5 46.46 40.80 1.99
C SER A 5 46.79 39.35 1.62
N LEU A 6 47.95 38.85 2.03
CA LEU A 6 48.39 37.46 1.78
C LEU A 6 47.33 36.44 2.25
N LEU A 7 46.55 36.81 3.27
CA LEU A 7 45.39 36.05 3.75
C LEU A 7 44.28 35.91 2.71
N MET A 8 43.99 36.96 1.94
CA MET A 8 42.96 36.91 0.89
C MET A 8 43.40 36.03 -0.28
N VAL A 9 44.69 36.06 -0.64
CA VAL A 9 45.24 35.16 -1.66
C VAL A 9 45.18 33.71 -1.17
N PHE A 10 45.58 33.46 0.07
CA PHE A 10 45.51 32.11 0.66
C PHE A 10 44.07 31.57 0.72
N LEU A 11 43.11 32.39 1.17
CA LEU A 11 41.69 32.01 1.21
C LEU A 11 41.14 31.74 -0.19
N PHE A 12 41.55 32.52 -1.19
CA PHE A 12 41.17 32.27 -2.57
C PHE A 12 41.67 30.91 -3.07
N PHE A 13 42.93 30.57 -2.78
CA PHE A 13 43.50 29.27 -3.17
C PHE A 13 42.85 28.09 -2.42
N VAL A 14 42.49 28.25 -1.15
CA VAL A 14 41.76 27.23 -0.38
C VAL A 14 40.34 27.04 -0.90
N MET A 15 39.63 28.12 -1.21
CA MET A 15 38.29 28.01 -1.81
C MET A 15 38.33 27.39 -3.20
N LEU A 16 39.34 27.73 -4.00
CA LEU A 16 39.55 27.16 -5.32
C LEU A 16 39.88 25.65 -5.25
N SER A 17 40.71 25.24 -4.29
CA SER A 17 41.04 23.81 -4.11
C SER A 17 39.87 22.98 -3.59
N VAL A 18 39.05 23.53 -2.68
CA VAL A 18 37.81 22.89 -2.22
C VAL A 18 36.79 22.79 -3.35
N ALA A 19 36.64 23.83 -4.18
CA ALA A 19 35.77 23.80 -5.35
C ALA A 19 36.23 22.75 -6.38
N LEU A 20 37.54 22.64 -6.63
CA LEU A 20 38.09 21.62 -7.52
C LEU A 20 37.92 20.19 -6.96
N LEU A 21 38.05 19.99 -5.65
CA LEU A 21 37.72 18.72 -4.99
C LEU A 21 36.22 18.39 -5.12
N TYR A 22 35.34 19.38 -5.01
CA TYR A 22 33.90 19.19 -5.20
C TYR A 22 33.57 18.77 -6.64
N VAL A 23 34.19 19.40 -7.63
CA VAL A 23 33.95 19.08 -9.06
C VAL A 23 34.55 17.73 -9.46
N THR A 24 35.66 17.30 -8.85
CA THR A 24 36.34 16.05 -9.20
C THR A 24 35.87 14.83 -8.40
N PHE A 25 35.31 15.02 -7.20
CA PHE A 25 34.90 13.93 -6.31
C PHE A 25 33.36 13.75 -6.21
N VAL A 26 32.57 14.71 -6.71
CA VAL A 26 31.11 14.59 -6.85
C VAL A 26 30.63 14.40 -8.31
N PRO A 27 31.28 13.66 -9.25
CA PRO A 27 30.68 13.44 -10.57
C PRO A 27 29.68 12.29 -10.63
N GLU A 28 29.43 11.56 -9.54
CA GLU A 28 28.59 10.33 -9.59
C GLU A 28 27.34 10.38 -8.69
N TYR A 29 27.16 11.43 -7.88
CA TYR A 29 25.99 11.54 -6.99
C TYR A 29 24.96 12.62 -7.39
N VAL A 30 25.30 13.50 -8.35
CA VAL A 30 24.41 14.63 -8.74
C VAL A 30 23.97 14.58 -10.21
N ALA A 31 24.31 13.51 -10.94
CA ALA A 31 23.86 13.31 -12.33
C ALA A 31 22.38 12.91 -12.45
N ASP A 32 21.64 12.83 -11.34
CA ASP A 32 20.27 12.29 -11.29
C ASP A 32 19.21 13.31 -10.82
N LEU A 33 19.54 14.62 -10.79
CA LEU A 33 18.61 15.67 -10.34
C LEU A 33 18.27 16.74 -11.40
N GLU A 34 18.57 16.50 -12.68
CA GLU A 34 17.96 17.24 -13.77
C GLU A 34 16.69 16.51 -14.21
N GLY A 35 15.59 16.76 -13.49
CA GLY A 35 14.27 16.32 -13.93
C GLY A 35 13.92 16.96 -15.28
N PRO A 36 13.49 16.18 -16.29
CA PRO A 36 13.21 16.75 -17.60
C PRO A 36 11.96 17.64 -17.56
N GLU A 37 12.00 18.75 -18.29
CA GLU A 37 10.80 19.49 -18.66
C GLU A 37 9.86 18.57 -19.43
N GLY A 38 8.65 18.37 -18.89
CA GLY A 38 7.66 17.44 -19.44
C GLY A 38 7.51 16.21 -18.55
N TYR A 39 6.95 16.40 -17.35
CA TYR A 39 6.40 15.29 -16.59
C TYR A 39 5.14 14.81 -17.31
N ASP A 40 5.33 13.87 -18.23
CA ASP A 40 4.22 13.09 -18.75
C ASP A 40 3.85 12.07 -17.67
N LEU A 41 2.70 12.29 -17.02
CA LEU A 41 2.13 11.37 -16.02
C LEU A 41 1.73 10.01 -16.65
N SER A 42 1.96 9.79 -17.94
CA SER A 42 1.75 8.50 -18.61
C SER A 42 2.72 7.38 -18.17
N TYR A 43 3.84 7.71 -17.52
CA TYR A 43 4.86 6.71 -17.15
C TYR A 43 4.51 5.85 -15.92
N GLU A 44 3.52 6.25 -15.11
CA GLU A 44 2.97 5.43 -14.02
C GLU A 44 1.82 4.52 -14.52
N ASP A 45 1.18 4.87 -15.64
CA ASP A 45 0.02 4.16 -16.22
C ASP A 45 0.41 2.80 -16.83
N GLU A 46 1.62 2.66 -17.38
CA GLU A 46 2.04 1.41 -18.03
C GLU A 46 2.45 0.30 -17.04
N LYS A 47 2.90 0.62 -15.83
CA LYS A 47 3.40 -0.39 -14.88
C LYS A 47 2.29 -1.05 -14.06
N HIS A 48 1.18 -0.34 -13.82
CA HIS A 48 -0.04 -0.94 -13.28
C HIS A 48 -0.74 -1.87 -14.29
N ARG A 49 -0.49 -1.67 -15.59
CA ARG A 49 -1.08 -2.44 -16.69
C ARG A 49 -0.54 -3.87 -16.87
N TYR A 50 0.49 -4.29 -16.12
CA TYR A 50 1.15 -5.59 -16.33
C TYR A 50 1.35 -6.44 -15.06
N ARG A 51 0.41 -6.35 -14.12
CA ARG A 51 -0.12 -7.58 -13.50
C ARG A 51 -1.54 -7.73 -14.01
N SER A 52 -1.74 -8.53 -15.04
CA SER A 52 -3.09 -8.91 -15.41
C SER A 52 -3.64 -9.76 -14.27
N PHE A 53 -4.46 -9.18 -13.42
CA PHE A 53 -5.25 -9.94 -12.46
C PHE A 53 -6.14 -10.90 -13.25
N SER A 54 -6.28 -12.12 -12.74
CA SER A 54 -7.09 -13.18 -13.36
C SER A 54 -8.59 -12.93 -13.20
N SER A 55 -8.99 -12.08 -12.25
CA SER A 55 -10.36 -11.68 -11.98
C SER A 55 -10.43 -10.30 -11.32
N ASN A 56 -11.61 -9.67 -11.37
CA ASN A 56 -11.91 -8.44 -10.63
C ASN A 56 -11.68 -8.61 -9.11
N GLY A 57 -12.03 -9.78 -8.55
CA GLY A 57 -11.84 -10.06 -7.13
C GLY A 57 -10.36 -10.08 -6.72
N GLU A 58 -9.50 -10.62 -7.58
CA GLU A 58 -8.05 -10.57 -7.38
C GLU A 58 -7.52 -9.13 -7.46
N GLU A 59 -7.97 -8.35 -8.45
CA GLU A 59 -7.56 -6.95 -8.60
C GLU A 59 -7.91 -6.13 -7.36
N ILE A 60 -9.15 -6.23 -6.87
CA ILE A 60 -9.62 -5.59 -5.64
C ILE A 60 -8.76 -6.04 -4.45
N TYR A 61 -8.51 -7.35 -4.32
CA TYR A 61 -7.74 -7.90 -3.20
C TYR A 61 -6.33 -7.29 -3.11
N TYR A 62 -5.67 -7.09 -4.25
CA TYR A 62 -4.30 -6.60 -4.29
C TYR A 62 -4.19 -5.07 -4.24
N THR A 63 -5.19 -4.36 -4.76
CA THR A 63 -5.03 -2.93 -5.07
C THR A 63 -6.08 -2.04 -4.43
N GLY A 64 -7.24 -2.59 -4.07
CA GLY A 64 -8.42 -1.81 -3.70
C GLY A 64 -9.09 -1.11 -4.90
N ILE A 65 -8.72 -1.47 -6.13
CA ILE A 65 -9.27 -0.91 -7.38
C ILE A 65 -10.16 -1.97 -8.03
N ASN A 66 -11.28 -1.57 -8.63
CA ASN A 66 -12.15 -2.48 -9.39
C ASN A 66 -11.78 -2.54 -10.89
N GLU A 67 -12.45 -3.43 -11.64
CA GLU A 67 -12.22 -3.65 -13.08
C GLU A 67 -12.51 -2.41 -13.96
N SER A 68 -13.22 -1.42 -13.41
CA SER A 68 -13.49 -0.14 -14.10
C SER A 68 -12.35 0.86 -13.89
N GLY A 69 -11.38 0.54 -13.03
CA GLY A 69 -10.27 1.43 -12.65
C GLY A 69 -10.61 2.37 -11.51
N ASP A 70 -11.76 2.19 -10.84
CA ASP A 70 -12.18 3.04 -9.73
C ASP A 70 -11.55 2.53 -8.42
N LEU A 71 -10.96 3.45 -7.65
CA LEU A 71 -10.53 3.17 -6.28
C LEU A 71 -11.76 2.99 -5.38
N ILE A 72 -11.81 1.89 -4.64
CA ILE A 72 -12.89 1.61 -3.69
C ILE A 72 -12.66 2.44 -2.43
N ASP A 73 -13.67 3.24 -2.06
CA ASP A 73 -13.63 4.04 -0.85
C ASP A 73 -13.65 3.16 0.40
N THR A 74 -13.00 3.64 1.46
CA THR A 74 -12.96 2.95 2.75
C THR A 74 -13.19 3.89 3.91
N SER A 75 -13.71 3.36 5.02
CA SER A 75 -13.76 4.04 6.30
C SER A 75 -13.08 3.23 7.42
N GLY A 76 -12.74 3.89 8.53
CA GLY A 76 -11.98 3.32 9.64
C GLY A 76 -10.65 4.04 9.90
N ASP A 77 -9.80 3.42 10.72
CA ASP A 77 -8.53 4.01 11.16
C ASP A 77 -7.35 3.66 10.24
N ALA A 78 -7.59 2.83 9.22
CA ALA A 78 -6.62 2.44 8.19
C ALA A 78 -6.31 3.56 7.18
N HIS A 79 -6.02 4.76 7.68
CA HIS A 79 -5.93 6.00 6.89
C HIS A 79 -4.89 5.94 5.77
N TRP A 80 -3.88 5.08 5.88
CA TRP A 80 -2.86 4.91 4.82
C TRP A 80 -3.42 4.23 3.56
N ILE A 81 -4.42 3.35 3.67
CA ILE A 81 -5.08 2.74 2.50
C ILE A 81 -5.80 3.83 1.70
N TYR A 82 -6.47 4.74 2.40
CA TYR A 82 -7.11 5.90 1.77
C TYR A 82 -6.10 6.84 1.09
N MET A 83 -4.94 7.10 1.70
CA MET A 83 -3.98 8.08 1.17
C MET A 83 -3.02 7.54 0.11
N TYR A 84 -2.62 6.27 0.20
CA TYR A 84 -1.58 5.68 -0.65
C TYR A 84 -2.10 4.54 -1.53
N GLY A 85 -3.39 4.22 -1.44
CA GLY A 85 -3.95 3.02 -2.05
C GLY A 85 -3.48 1.74 -1.35
N GLY A 86 -4.00 0.61 -1.82
CA GLY A 86 -3.73 -0.71 -1.26
C GLY A 86 -4.99 -1.54 -1.14
N GLY A 87 -4.81 -2.83 -0.89
CA GLY A 87 -5.90 -3.80 -0.79
C GLY A 87 -5.80 -4.68 0.45
N CYS A 88 -6.64 -5.70 0.48
CA CYS A 88 -6.65 -6.74 1.52
C CYS A 88 -5.25 -7.35 1.74
N VAL A 89 -4.48 -7.51 0.65
CA VAL A 89 -3.13 -8.09 0.64
C VAL A 89 -2.16 -7.43 1.62
N ASN A 90 -2.33 -6.13 1.87
CA ASN A 90 -1.41 -5.35 2.70
C ASN A 90 -1.41 -5.80 4.17
N CYS A 91 -2.52 -6.38 4.63
CA CYS A 91 -2.68 -6.91 5.99
C CYS A 91 -2.77 -8.45 5.97
N HIS A 92 -3.46 -8.99 4.98
CA HIS A 92 -3.79 -10.41 4.90
C HIS A 92 -2.76 -11.27 4.13
N GLY A 93 -1.71 -10.64 3.58
CA GLY A 93 -0.68 -11.34 2.80
C GLY A 93 -1.16 -11.73 1.41
N THR A 94 -0.29 -12.32 0.59
CA THR A 94 -0.65 -12.75 -0.79
C THR A 94 -1.45 -14.05 -0.82
N ASP A 95 -1.41 -14.82 0.25
CA ASP A 95 -2.08 -16.11 0.40
C ASP A 95 -3.25 -16.05 1.41
N GLY A 96 -3.67 -14.84 1.79
CA GLY A 96 -4.79 -14.64 2.70
C GLY A 96 -4.59 -15.13 4.14
N ARG A 97 -3.39 -15.60 4.52
CA ARG A 97 -3.13 -16.14 5.87
C ARG A 97 -2.94 -15.10 6.95
N GLY A 98 -2.83 -13.83 6.57
CA GLY A 98 -2.56 -12.76 7.51
C GLY A 98 -1.15 -12.77 8.05
N GLY A 99 -1.01 -12.27 9.27
CA GLY A 99 0.27 -12.17 9.96
C GLY A 99 1.12 -10.96 9.57
N VAL A 100 0.58 -10.02 8.80
CA VAL A 100 1.23 -8.70 8.64
C VAL A 100 0.81 -7.82 9.82
N PRO A 101 1.75 -7.30 10.63
CA PRO A 101 1.44 -6.39 11.71
C PRO A 101 0.99 -5.05 11.13
N ILE A 102 -0.14 -4.56 11.61
CA ILE A 102 -0.61 -3.21 11.27
C ILE A 102 0.39 -2.21 11.85
N MET A 103 0.83 -1.22 11.07
CA MET A 103 1.91 -0.29 11.46
C MET A 103 1.65 0.28 12.87
N MET A 104 2.60 0.07 13.78
CA MET A 104 2.54 0.47 15.20
C MET A 104 1.53 -0.28 16.09
N GLY A 105 1.05 -1.45 15.68
CA GLY A 105 0.16 -2.32 16.46
C GLY A 105 0.79 -3.68 16.83
N ASN A 106 0.32 -4.27 17.94
CA ASN A 106 0.55 -5.69 18.29
C ASN A 106 -0.57 -6.60 17.74
N ILE A 107 -1.40 -6.08 16.83
CA ILE A 107 -2.53 -6.79 16.25
C ILE A 107 -2.05 -7.46 14.97
N MET A 108 -2.21 -8.78 14.93
CA MET A 108 -1.89 -9.60 13.77
C MET A 108 -3.17 -9.81 12.97
N SER A 109 -3.13 -9.45 11.69
CA SER A 109 -4.25 -9.67 10.78
C SER A 109 -4.55 -11.17 10.68
N PRO A 110 -5.82 -11.59 10.74
CA PRO A 110 -6.19 -13.01 10.71
C PRO A 110 -6.07 -13.59 9.29
N ASP A 111 -6.18 -14.92 9.22
CA ASP A 111 -6.42 -15.65 7.97
C ASP A 111 -7.85 -15.39 7.51
N ILE A 112 -8.01 -14.95 6.27
CA ILE A 112 -9.30 -14.56 5.67
C ILE A 112 -9.71 -15.45 4.50
N ARG A 113 -9.03 -16.58 4.31
CA ARG A 113 -9.45 -17.56 3.31
C ARG A 113 -10.81 -18.10 3.72
N TYR A 114 -11.74 -18.15 2.78
CA TYR A 114 -13.11 -18.58 3.08
C TYR A 114 -13.12 -19.99 3.70
N SER A 115 -12.23 -20.87 3.24
CA SER A 115 -12.05 -22.22 3.80
C SER A 115 -11.72 -22.22 5.29
N THR A 116 -10.96 -21.24 5.78
CA THR A 116 -10.63 -21.12 7.20
C THR A 116 -11.70 -20.38 8.00
N LEU A 117 -12.31 -19.32 7.44
CA LEU A 117 -13.38 -18.57 8.10
C LEU A 117 -14.68 -19.39 8.27
N SER A 118 -14.99 -20.27 7.30
CA SER A 118 -16.19 -21.11 7.31
C SER A 118 -16.04 -22.43 8.07
N SER A 119 -14.82 -22.82 8.46
CA SER A 119 -14.60 -24.05 9.23
C SER A 119 -14.87 -23.90 10.72
N GLY A 120 -14.88 -22.68 11.24
CA GLY A 120 -14.98 -22.40 12.69
C GLY A 120 -13.75 -22.81 13.50
N GLU A 121 -12.63 -23.14 12.84
CA GLU A 121 -11.39 -23.55 13.51
C GLU A 121 -10.58 -22.36 14.08
N HIS A 122 -10.93 -21.14 13.67
CA HIS A 122 -10.35 -19.91 14.21
C HIS A 122 -10.90 -19.61 15.60
N HIS A 123 -10.13 -20.01 16.61
CA HIS A 123 -10.43 -19.85 18.02
C HIS A 123 -11.65 -20.66 18.45
N MET A 124 -11.41 -21.55 19.42
CA MET A 124 -12.41 -22.37 20.06
C MET A 124 -13.54 -21.44 20.54
N ASN A 125 -14.66 -21.39 19.81
CA ASN A 125 -15.94 -20.70 20.05
C ASN A 125 -16.41 -19.62 19.05
N HIS A 126 -15.77 -19.36 17.91
CA HIS A 126 -16.39 -18.46 16.91
C HIS A 126 -17.48 -19.17 16.08
N VAL A 127 -18.59 -18.47 15.83
CA VAL A 127 -19.59 -18.89 14.82
C VAL A 127 -18.92 -18.84 13.45
N PRO A 128 -18.95 -19.92 12.64
CA PRO A 128 -18.36 -19.90 11.31
C PRO A 128 -18.98 -18.81 10.43
N TYR A 129 -18.16 -18.20 9.59
CA TYR A 129 -18.66 -17.30 8.56
C TYR A 129 -19.38 -18.08 7.47
N ASP A 130 -20.54 -17.58 7.08
CA ASP A 130 -21.10 -17.82 5.77
C ASP A 130 -20.78 -16.64 4.83
N GLU A 131 -21.32 -16.69 3.61
CA GLU A 131 -21.09 -15.63 2.64
C GLU A 131 -21.72 -14.29 3.06
N GLU A 132 -22.90 -14.30 3.67
CA GLU A 132 -23.61 -13.07 4.07
C GLU A 132 -22.88 -12.36 5.22
N THR A 133 -22.52 -13.10 6.25
CA THR A 133 -21.75 -12.60 7.38
C THR A 133 -20.35 -12.13 6.97
N LEU A 134 -19.71 -12.77 5.99
CA LEU A 134 -18.43 -12.29 5.47
C LEU A 134 -18.58 -10.99 4.68
N LYS A 135 -19.66 -10.83 3.91
CA LYS A 135 -19.97 -9.57 3.24
C LYS A 135 -20.14 -8.44 4.25
N ILE A 136 -20.91 -8.68 5.31
CA ILE A 136 -21.11 -7.74 6.42
C ILE A 136 -19.78 -7.40 7.11
N ALA A 137 -18.90 -8.37 7.32
CA ALA A 137 -17.58 -8.11 7.90
C ALA A 137 -16.73 -7.18 7.03
N ILE A 138 -16.80 -7.30 5.71
CA ILE A 138 -16.02 -6.47 4.78
C ILE A 138 -16.60 -5.04 4.67
N THR A 139 -17.92 -4.91 4.61
CA THR A 139 -18.58 -3.61 4.34
C THR A 139 -18.92 -2.84 5.61
N GLU A 140 -19.30 -3.52 6.69
CA GLU A 140 -19.73 -2.91 7.95
C GLU A 140 -18.73 -3.12 9.08
N GLY A 141 -17.81 -4.08 8.94
CA GLY A 141 -16.83 -4.41 9.97
C GLY A 141 -17.50 -5.03 11.19
N ILE A 142 -18.42 -5.96 10.97
CA ILE A 142 -19.12 -6.74 11.99
C ILE A 142 -18.86 -8.22 11.70
N ASP A 143 -18.39 -8.97 12.69
CA ASP A 143 -18.09 -10.39 12.53
C ASP A 143 -19.35 -11.28 12.47
N SER A 144 -19.15 -12.58 12.27
CA SER A 144 -20.20 -13.60 12.22
C SER A 144 -21.03 -13.74 13.50
N GLU A 145 -20.58 -13.16 14.62
CA GLU A 145 -21.29 -13.14 15.91
C GLU A 145 -21.96 -11.79 16.18
N GLY A 146 -21.86 -10.83 15.27
CA GLY A 146 -22.39 -9.48 15.45
C GLY A 146 -21.48 -8.55 16.25
N ILE A 147 -20.21 -8.92 16.46
CA ILE A 147 -19.24 -8.13 17.22
C ILE A 147 -18.48 -7.21 16.25
N PRO A 148 -18.34 -5.91 16.57
CA PRO A 148 -17.54 -5.00 15.75
C PRO A 148 -16.07 -5.43 15.64
N LEU A 149 -15.55 -5.43 14.42
CA LEU A 149 -14.14 -5.62 14.10
C LEU A 149 -13.32 -4.39 14.50
N ASP A 150 -12.03 -4.62 14.73
CA ASP A 150 -11.07 -3.57 15.05
C ASP A 150 -11.08 -2.45 14.00
N MET A 151 -10.91 -1.20 14.43
CA MET A 151 -10.96 -0.04 13.53
C MET A 151 -9.86 -0.02 12.48
N ASN A 152 -8.79 -0.78 12.68
CA ASN A 152 -7.74 -0.96 11.70
C ASN A 152 -8.14 -1.88 10.53
N MET A 153 -9.23 -2.64 10.65
CA MET A 153 -9.84 -3.30 9.49
C MET A 153 -10.73 -2.28 8.78
N PRO A 154 -10.43 -1.89 7.52
CA PRO A 154 -11.23 -0.93 6.79
C PRO A 154 -12.62 -1.50 6.48
N ARG A 155 -13.63 -0.62 6.47
CA ARG A 155 -14.96 -0.90 5.93
C ARG A 155 -14.98 -0.45 4.49
N TRP A 156 -15.20 -1.37 3.57
CA TRP A 156 -15.07 -1.12 2.14
C TRP A 156 -16.43 -0.78 1.51
N GLU A 157 -16.50 0.36 0.84
CA GLU A 157 -17.68 0.85 0.15
C GLU A 157 -17.67 0.40 -1.31
N MET A 158 -18.17 -0.81 -1.57
CA MET A 158 -18.15 -1.41 -2.91
C MET A 158 -19.53 -1.85 -3.38
N THR A 159 -19.67 -2.05 -4.69
CA THR A 159 -20.91 -2.58 -5.28
C THR A 159 -21.11 -4.05 -4.92
N ASP A 160 -22.34 -4.55 -4.94
CA ASP A 160 -22.64 -5.98 -4.72
C ASP A 160 -21.83 -6.88 -5.67
N LYS A 161 -21.65 -6.44 -6.93
CA LYS A 161 -20.87 -7.18 -7.94
C LYS A 161 -19.40 -7.27 -7.55
N ASP A 162 -18.80 -6.17 -7.12
CA ASP A 162 -17.40 -6.12 -6.70
C ASP A 162 -17.17 -6.97 -5.46
N LEU A 163 -18.10 -6.90 -4.51
CA LEU A 163 -18.09 -7.71 -3.31
C LEU A 163 -18.21 -9.20 -3.62
N ASP A 164 -19.15 -9.59 -4.49
CA ASP A 164 -19.31 -10.98 -4.93
C ASP A 164 -18.04 -11.51 -5.60
N ASN A 165 -17.41 -10.69 -6.44
CA ASN A 165 -16.15 -11.03 -7.10
C ASN A 165 -15.01 -11.22 -6.09
N LEU A 166 -14.88 -10.31 -5.11
CA LEU A 166 -13.89 -10.42 -4.04
C LEU A 166 -14.12 -11.68 -3.19
N ILE A 167 -15.37 -11.96 -2.80
CA ILE A 167 -15.72 -13.19 -2.07
C ILE A 167 -15.35 -14.43 -2.90
N GLY A 168 -15.60 -14.41 -4.21
CA GLY A 168 -15.18 -15.46 -5.13
C GLY A 168 -13.67 -15.72 -5.05
N TYR A 169 -12.87 -14.66 -5.09
CA TYR A 169 -11.42 -14.77 -4.96
C TYR A 169 -10.98 -15.31 -3.58
N LEU A 170 -11.60 -14.87 -2.48
CA LEU A 170 -11.31 -15.38 -1.13
C LEU A 170 -11.66 -16.86 -0.94
N LYS A 171 -12.56 -17.42 -1.77
CA LYS A 171 -12.88 -18.86 -1.79
C LYS A 171 -11.81 -19.68 -2.52
N ASP A 172 -11.07 -19.06 -3.42
CA ASP A 172 -10.02 -19.71 -4.22
C ASP A 172 -8.64 -19.69 -3.54
N LEU A 173 -8.46 -18.90 -2.47
CA LEU A 173 -7.27 -18.86 -1.61
C LEU A 173 -7.22 -20.03 -0.60
#